data_AF-A0A8H4NZM5-F1
#
_entry.id   AF-A0A8H4NZM5-F1
#
_cell.length_a   1.000
_cell.length_b   1.000
_cell.length_c   1.000
_cell.angle_alpha   90.00
_cell.angle_beta   90.00
_cell.angle_gamma   90.00
#
_symmetry.space_group_name_H-M   'P 1'
#
loop_
_entity.id
_entity.type
_entity.pdbx_description
1 polymer ?
#
loop_
_entity_poly.entity_id
_entity_poly.type
_entity_poly.pdbx_seq_one_letter_code
_entity_poly.pdbx_strand_id
1 'polypeptide(L)'
;MFEIRGGKVDKTDTSIHDAIVREVAEETSLTVLKVVNELLPFWYTTEKLVGQEKICKVALQHSYLVEVQQQDDFVVDPYEHCEGAWVTVAELPAIPMTDGMRKLVFEAFDTTREY
;
A
#
# COMPACT_ATOMS: atom_id res chain seq x y z
N MET A 1 2.06 3.63 13.69
CA MET A 1 2.62 4.18 12.44
C MET A 1 1.72 3.67 11.35
N PHE A 2 1.21 4.54 10.48
CA PHE A 2 0.39 4.14 9.34
C PHE A 2 1.28 3.68 8.19
N GLU A 3 0.70 2.83 7.36
CA GLU A 3 1.29 2.36 6.12
C GLU A 3 0.29 2.34 4.97
N ILE A 4 0.82 2.35 3.76
CA ILE A 4 0.05 2.08 2.55
C ILE A 4 -0.14 0.57 2.50
N ARG A 5 -1.37 0.15 2.21
CA ARG A 5 -1.76 -1.26 2.10
C ARG A 5 -1.03 -1.97 0.96
N GLY A 6 -0.68 -3.24 1.19
CA GLY A 6 -0.06 -4.07 0.17
C GLY A 6 0.90 -5.11 0.74
N GLY A 7 1.08 -6.17 -0.05
CA GLY A 7 1.92 -7.29 0.32
C GLY A 7 2.79 -7.78 -0.83
N LYS A 8 3.12 -9.07 -0.77
CA LYS A 8 3.95 -9.71 -1.79
C LYS A 8 3.07 -10.27 -2.88
N VAL A 9 3.57 -10.20 -4.11
CA VAL A 9 3.02 -11.03 -5.19
C VAL A 9 3.21 -12.51 -4.82
N ASP A 10 2.11 -13.22 -4.68
CA ASP A 10 2.07 -14.66 -4.43
C ASP A 10 2.31 -15.42 -5.73
N LYS A 11 2.77 -16.67 -5.63
CA LYS A 11 2.98 -17.54 -6.81
C LYS A 11 1.67 -17.91 -7.51
N THR A 12 0.55 -17.78 -6.81
CA THR A 12 -0.80 -18.03 -7.31
C THR A 12 -1.39 -16.82 -8.04
N ASP A 13 -0.82 -15.63 -7.87
CA ASP A 13 -1.22 -14.44 -8.63
C ASP A 13 -0.79 -14.61 -10.09
N THR A 14 -1.74 -14.52 -11.02
CA THR A 14 -1.42 -14.66 -12.45
C THR A 14 -0.83 -13.39 -13.05
N SER A 15 -0.97 -12.27 -12.34
CA SER A 15 -0.47 -10.95 -12.71
C SER A 15 -0.30 -10.05 -11.49
N ILE A 16 0.42 -8.92 -11.65
CA ILE A 16 0.50 -7.87 -10.62
C ILE A 16 -0.89 -7.30 -10.32
N HIS A 17 -1.76 -7.20 -11.33
CA HIS A 17 -3.15 -6.76 -11.14
C HIS A 17 -3.88 -7.67 -10.15
N ASP A 18 -3.74 -8.99 -10.27
CA ASP A 18 -4.42 -9.92 -9.36
C ASP A 18 -3.89 -9.79 -7.93
N ALA A 19 -2.59 -9.57 -7.77
CA ALA A 19 -1.98 -9.28 -6.47
C ALA A 19 -2.57 -8.00 -5.86
N ILE A 20 -2.69 -6.91 -6.64
CA ILE A 20 -3.30 -5.66 -6.15
C ILE A 20 -4.74 -5.89 -5.68
N VAL A 21 -5.56 -6.57 -6.48
CA VAL A 21 -6.96 -6.83 -6.15
C VAL A 21 -7.08 -7.68 -4.89
N ARG A 22 -6.26 -8.73 -4.77
CA ARG A 22 -6.24 -9.63 -3.62
C ARG A 22 -5.81 -8.90 -2.35
N GLU A 23 -4.67 -8.23 -2.36
CA GLU A 23 -4.11 -7.53 -1.18
C GLU A 23 -5.05 -6.44 -0.67
N VAL A 24 -5.67 -5.66 -1.57
CA VAL A 24 -6.67 -4.65 -1.18
C VAL A 24 -7.88 -5.33 -0.52
N ALA A 25 -8.38 -6.43 -1.08
CA ALA A 25 -9.53 -7.14 -0.51
C ALA A 25 -9.20 -7.78 0.85
N GLU A 26 -8.03 -8.40 0.99
CA GLU A 26 -7.57 -9.06 2.22
C GLU A 26 -7.38 -8.04 3.35
N GLU A 27 -6.71 -6.92 3.08
CA GLU A 27 -6.35 -5.97 4.14
C GLU A 27 -7.43 -4.92 4.45
N THR A 28 -8.41 -4.72 3.56
CA THR A 28 -9.39 -3.62 3.70
C THR A 28 -10.83 -4.00 3.40
N SER A 29 -11.10 -5.20 2.90
CA SER A 29 -12.41 -5.62 2.35
C SER A 29 -12.94 -4.80 1.17
N LEU A 30 -12.13 -3.89 0.61
CA LEU A 30 -12.52 -3.05 -0.51
C LEU A 30 -12.47 -3.83 -1.83
N THR A 31 -13.36 -3.46 -2.75
CA THR A 31 -13.34 -3.97 -4.12
C THR A 31 -12.68 -2.97 -5.05
N VAL A 32 -11.57 -3.35 -5.69
CA VAL A 32 -10.91 -2.54 -6.72
C VAL A 32 -11.77 -2.53 -7.98
N LEU A 33 -12.09 -1.34 -8.49
CA LEU A 33 -12.80 -1.13 -9.75
C LEU A 33 -11.86 -1.00 -10.94
N LYS A 34 -10.76 -0.28 -10.75
CA LYS A 34 -9.70 -0.15 -11.75
C LYS A 34 -8.37 0.26 -11.12
N VAL A 35 -7.27 -0.17 -11.74
CA VAL A 35 -5.95 0.39 -11.51
C VAL A 35 -5.81 1.63 -12.39
N VAL A 36 -5.58 2.79 -11.78
CA VAL A 36 -5.52 4.09 -12.45
C VAL A 36 -4.15 4.33 -13.04
N ASN A 37 -3.11 4.21 -12.22
CA ASN A 37 -1.73 4.45 -12.63
C ASN A 37 -0.74 3.72 -11.72
N GLU A 38 0.46 3.49 -12.24
CA GLU A 38 1.62 3.07 -11.46
C GLU A 38 2.35 4.31 -10.94
N LEU A 39 2.74 4.29 -9.67
CA LEU A 39 3.62 5.30 -9.06
C LEU A 39 5.08 4.88 -9.20
N LEU A 40 6.01 5.81 -9.02
CA LEU A 40 7.44 5.55 -9.19
C LEU A 40 7.90 4.40 -8.27
N PRO A 41 8.43 3.31 -8.85
CA PRO A 41 8.91 2.18 -8.06
C PRO A 41 10.21 2.56 -7.36
N PHE A 42 10.46 1.95 -6.20
CA PHE A 42 11.70 2.18 -5.45
C PHE A 42 12.24 0.89 -4.82
N TRP A 43 13.56 0.88 -4.64
CA TRP A 43 14.27 -0.20 -3.99
C TRP A 43 14.45 0.11 -2.50
N TYR A 44 14.27 -0.90 -1.67
CA TYR A 44 14.59 -0.82 -0.25
C TYR A 44 15.20 -2.12 0.25
N THR A 45 15.89 -2.05 1.37
CA THR A 45 16.48 -3.21 2.03
C THR A 45 15.80 -3.41 3.38
N THR A 46 15.34 -4.63 3.65
CA THR A 46 14.85 -5.04 4.96
C THR A 46 15.89 -5.91 5.63
N GLU A 47 16.04 -5.74 6.93
CA GLU A 47 16.97 -6.52 7.75
C GLU A 47 16.17 -7.19 8.86
N LYS A 48 16.28 -8.52 8.97
CA LYS A 48 15.62 -9.29 10.04
C LYS A 48 16.64 -10.19 10.71
N LEU A 49 16.67 -10.16 12.04
CA LEU A 49 17.40 -11.15 12.84
C LEU A 49 16.58 -12.43 12.93
N VAL A 50 17.18 -13.56 12.55
CA VAL A 50 16.60 -14.90 12.71
C VAL A 50 17.60 -15.72 13.52
N GLY A 51 17.33 -15.84 14.82
CA GLY A 51 18.31 -16.38 15.78
C GLY A 51 19.49 -15.43 15.93
N GLN A 52 20.70 -15.92 15.62
CA GLN A 52 21.93 -15.12 15.66
C GLN A 52 22.33 -14.55 14.30
N GLU A 53 21.61 -14.91 13.23
CA GLU A 53 21.94 -14.49 11.86
C GLU A 53 21.13 -13.27 11.43
N LYS A 54 21.80 -12.34 10.73
CA LYS A 54 21.19 -11.18 10.12
C LYS A 54 20.86 -11.50 8.66
N ILE A 55 19.58 -11.57 8.34
CA ILE A 55 19.10 -11.75 6.97
C ILE A 55 18.79 -10.38 6.39
N CYS A 56 19.51 -10.00 5.32
CA CYS A 56 19.23 -8.80 4.54
C CYS A 56 18.51 -9.19 3.25
N LYS A 57 17.37 -8.55 2.96
CA LYS A 57 16.60 -8.74 1.74
C LYS A 57 16.44 -7.42 1.01
N VAL A 58 16.80 -7.40 -0.26
CA VAL A 58 16.53 -6.29 -1.16
C VAL A 58 15.16 -6.53 -1.81
N ALA A 59 14.31 -5.51 -1.79
CA ALA A 59 12.97 -5.54 -2.36
C ALA A 59 12.78 -4.36 -3.33
N LEU A 60 12.09 -4.63 -4.43
CA LEU A 60 11.54 -3.60 -5.33
C LEU A 60 10.06 -3.44 -4.98
N GLN A 61 9.66 -2.23 -4.61
CA GLN A 61 8.26 -1.90 -4.37
C GLN A 61 7.65 -1.30 -5.64
N HIS A 62 6.59 -1.94 -6.14
CA HIS A 62 5.66 -1.32 -7.07
C HIS A 62 4.46 -0.80 -6.29
N SER A 63 4.04 0.43 -6.56
CA SER A 63 2.91 1.06 -5.88
C SER A 63 1.93 1.58 -6.92
N TYR A 64 0.64 1.46 -6.65
CA TYR A 64 -0.39 1.75 -7.63
C TYR A 64 -1.48 2.62 -7.03
N LEU A 65 -1.99 3.54 -7.84
CA LEU A 65 -3.22 4.25 -7.54
C LEU A 65 -4.39 3.43 -8.08
N VAL A 66 -5.38 3.18 -7.22
CA VAL A 66 -6.57 2.40 -7.56
C VAL A 66 -7.84 3.17 -7.24
N GLU A 67 -8.89 2.94 -8.03
CA GLU A 67 -10.25 3.29 -7.65
C GLU A 67 -10.91 2.07 -7.04
N VAL A 68 -11.62 2.30 -5.94
CA VAL A 68 -12.36 1.27 -5.21
C VAL A 68 -13.86 1.58 -5.25
N GLN A 69 -14.68 0.55 -5.08
CA GLN A 69 -16.12 0.71 -4.98
C GLN A 69 -16.46 1.59 -3.78
N GLN A 70 -17.30 2.60 -4.01
CA GLN A 70 -17.77 3.47 -2.95
C GLN A 70 -18.59 2.65 -1.94
N GLN A 71 -18.20 2.75 -0.67
CA GLN A 71 -18.89 2.16 0.48
C GLN A 71 -18.70 3.06 1.70
N ASP A 72 -19.54 2.88 2.73
CA ASP A 72 -19.56 3.77 3.89
C ASP A 72 -18.24 3.72 4.69
N ASP A 73 -17.65 2.54 4.85
CA ASP A 73 -16.34 2.37 5.49
C ASP A 73 -15.62 1.12 4.99
N PHE A 74 -14.32 0.99 5.30
CA PHE A 74 -13.53 -0.21 5.03
C PHE A 74 -13.20 -0.95 6.33
N VAL A 75 -12.94 -2.24 6.23
CA VAL A 75 -12.61 -3.09 7.39
C VAL A 75 -11.17 -3.53 7.27
N VAL A 76 -10.32 -3.07 8.18
CA VAL A 76 -8.93 -3.51 8.25
C VAL A 76 -8.83 -4.94 8.77
N ASP A 77 -7.85 -5.71 8.30
CA ASP A 77 -7.53 -7.01 8.91
C ASP A 77 -7.09 -6.82 10.38
N PRO A 78 -7.86 -7.29 11.37
CA PRO A 78 -7.55 -7.10 12.78
C PRO A 78 -6.36 -7.94 13.27
N TYR A 79 -5.89 -8.93 12.50
CA TYR A 79 -4.71 -9.72 12.85
C TYR A 79 -3.40 -8.99 12.55
N GLU A 80 -3.42 -8.09 11.56
CA GLU A 80 -2.24 -7.36 11.11
C GLU A 80 -2.28 -5.87 11.52
N HIS A 81 -3.47 -5.29 11.65
CA HIS A 81 -3.63 -3.86 11.91
C HIS A 81 -4.65 -3.57 13.00
N CYS A 82 -4.45 -2.48 13.74
CA CYS A 82 -5.38 -2.03 14.76
C CYS A 82 -6.34 -0.92 14.29
N GLU A 83 -5.99 -0.20 13.22
CA GLU A 83 -6.78 0.91 12.70
C GLU A 83 -6.53 1.14 11.21
N GLY A 84 -7.48 1.85 10.57
CA GLY A 84 -7.39 2.37 9.22
C GLY A 84 -8.01 3.76 9.18
N ALA A 85 -7.57 4.60 8.23
CA ALA A 85 -8.14 5.92 8.03
C ALA A 85 -8.24 6.24 6.53
N TRP A 86 -9.38 6.80 6.14
CA TRP A 86 -9.45 7.63 4.94
C TRP A 86 -8.82 8.99 5.25
N VAL A 87 -7.94 9.47 4.37
CA VAL A 87 -7.14 10.67 4.62
C VAL A 87 -7.20 11.56 3.39
N THR A 88 -7.52 12.84 3.60
CA THR A 88 -7.40 13.87 2.57
C THR A 88 -5.99 14.46 2.51
N VAL A 89 -5.65 15.13 1.41
CA VAL A 89 -4.37 15.85 1.25
C VAL A 89 -4.07 16.78 2.45
N ALA A 90 -5.10 17.45 2.96
CA ALA A 90 -4.97 18.41 4.05
C ALA A 90 -4.65 17.74 5.40
N GLU A 91 -5.06 16.50 5.60
CA GLU A 91 -4.85 15.73 6.84
C GLU A 91 -3.53 14.97 6.84
N LEU A 92 -2.95 14.71 5.66
CA LEU A 92 -1.72 13.94 5.48
C LEU A 92 -0.56 14.38 6.40
N PRO A 93 -0.29 15.67 6.66
CA PRO A 93 0.78 16.10 7.57
C PRO A 93 0.64 15.57 9.01
N ALA A 94 -0.58 15.30 9.47
CA ALA A 94 -0.84 14.82 10.82
C ALA A 94 -0.71 13.29 10.96
N ILE A 95 -0.68 12.55 9.84
CA ILE A 95 -0.62 11.09 9.87
C ILE A 95 0.82 10.62 10.13
N PRO A 96 1.07 9.82 11.19
CA PRO A 96 2.40 9.32 11.48
C PRO A 96 2.76 8.21 10.49
N MET A 97 3.63 8.51 9.53
CA MET A 97 4.20 7.59 8.54
C MET A 97 5.66 7.95 8.25
N THR A 98 6.40 7.06 7.59
CA THR A 98 7.78 7.32 7.16
C THR A 98 7.85 8.37 6.05
N ASP A 99 8.98 9.07 5.92
CA ASP A 99 9.16 10.11 4.89
C ASP A 99 9.06 9.56 3.46
N GLY A 100 9.56 8.34 3.23
CA GLY A 100 9.45 7.68 1.92
C GLY A 100 8.00 7.43 1.53
N MET A 101 7.21 6.95 2.48
CA MET A 101 5.79 6.69 2.27
C MET A 101 5.00 7.98 2.08
N ARG A 102 5.32 9.02 2.85
CA ARG A 102 4.72 10.34 2.68
C ARG A 102 4.92 10.91 1.28
N LYS A 103 6.13 10.78 0.72
CA LYS A 103 6.42 11.18 -0.66
C LYS A 103 5.56 10.44 -1.68
N LEU A 104 5.38 9.14 -1.48
CA LEU A 104 4.56 8.30 -2.36
C LEU A 104 3.07 8.70 -2.31
N VAL A 105 2.52 9.00 -1.13
CA VAL A 105 1.14 9.51 -1.02
C VAL A 105 0.99 10.88 -1.69
N PHE A 106 1.97 11.78 -1.55
CA PHE A 106 1.96 13.06 -2.27
C PHE A 106 1.99 12.87 -3.79
N GLU A 107 2.84 11.98 -4.30
CA GLU A 107 2.88 11.64 -5.73
C GLU A 107 1.53 11.12 -6.23
N ALA A 108 0.86 10.26 -5.45
CA ALA A 108 -0.48 9.77 -5.79
C ALA A 108 -1.49 10.91 -5.93
N PHE A 109 -1.49 11.86 -4.99
CA PHE A 109 -2.37 13.03 -5.07
C PHE A 109 -2.04 13.95 -6.25
N ASP A 110 -0.76 14.19 -6.55
CA ASP A 110 -0.39 15.01 -7.71
C ASP A 110 -0.80 14.32 -9.02
N THR A 111 -0.65 13.00 -9.12
CA THR A 111 -1.09 12.20 -10.28
C THR A 111 -2.61 12.31 -10.52
N THR A 112 -3.43 12.37 -9.46
CA THR A 112 -4.89 12.54 -9.60
C THR A 112 -5.31 13.92 -10.12
N ARG A 113 -4.43 14.94 -10.08
CA ARG A 113 -4.76 16.30 -10.56
C ARG A 113 -4.61 16.44 -12.07
N GLU A 114 -3.97 15.47 -12.72
CA GLU A 114 -3.75 15.44 -14.17
C GLU A 114 -4.85 14.63 -14.91
N TYR A 115 -5.82 14.06 -14.19
CA TYR A 115 -7.00 13.34 -14.69
C TYR A 115 -8.29 14.12 -14.42
#